data_AF-A0A1M7KWZ7-F1
#
_entry.id   AF-A0A1M7KWZ7-F1
#
_cell.length_a   1.000
_cell.length_b   1.000
_cell.length_c   1.000
_cell.angle_alpha   90.00
_cell.angle_beta   90.00
_cell.angle_gamma   90.00
#
_symmetry.space_group_name_H-M   'P 1'
#
loop_
_entity.id
_entity.type
_entity.pdbx_description
1 polymer ?
#
loop_
_entity_poly.entity_id
_entity_poly.type
_entity_poly.pdbx_seq_one_letter_code
_entity_poly.pdbx_strand_id
1 'polypeptide(L)' 'MNSQNVTPQEFSYLKEQLTARMIQILVEEQGYTMETAIDKIYTSPIYEKLSDANTGLFFQSPRYVLSYII' A
#
# COMPACT_ATOMS: atom_id res chain seq x y z
N MET A 1 4.03 22.33 2.40
CA MET A 1 3.80 20.96 2.92
C MET A 1 4.02 20.03 1.73
N ASN A 2 5.07 19.21 1.63
CA ASN A 2 5.85 18.56 2.68
C ASN A 2 7.32 18.36 2.26
N SER A 3 8.23 18.83 3.12
CA SER A 3 9.64 18.43 3.15
C SER A 3 9.72 17.08 3.87
N GLN A 4 9.69 15.96 3.15
CA GLN A 4 9.79 14.64 3.80
C GLN A 4 11.21 14.13 3.62
N ASN A 5 12.05 14.44 4.60
CA ASN A 5 13.34 13.78 4.83
C ASN A 5 13.08 12.36 5.36
N VAL A 6 12.37 11.53 4.60
CA VAL A 6 12.15 10.12 4.92
C VAL A 6 13.37 9.36 4.42
N THR A 7 14.03 8.65 5.32
CA THR A 7 15.14 7.78 4.93
C THR A 7 14.64 6.63 4.05
N PRO A 8 15.48 6.07 3.16
CA PRO A 8 15.10 4.90 2.36
C PRO A 8 14.58 3.72 3.20
N GLN A 9 15.12 3.56 4.42
CA GLN A 9 14.71 2.54 5.38
C GLN A 9 13.30 2.80 5.92
N GLU A 10 13.01 4.05 6.34
CA GLU A 10 11.68 4.43 6.79
C GLU A 10 10.64 4.31 5.67
N PHE A 11 11.00 4.70 4.44
CA PHE A 11 10.12 4.54 3.28
C PHE A 11 9.78 3.07 3.05
N SER A 12 10.79 2.19 3.06
CA SER A 12 10.57 0.74 2.87
C SER A 12 9.67 0.17 3.97
N TYR A 13 9.93 0.53 5.23
CA TYR A 13 9.13 0.10 6.37
C TYR A 13 7.67 0.55 6.26
N LEU A 14 7.42 1.83 5.96
CA LEU A 14 6.07 2.38 5.85
C LEU A 14 5.31 1.75 4.68
N LYS A 15 6.00 1.54 3.54
CA LYS A 15 5.44 0.85 2.38
C LYS A 15 5.01 -0.58 2.72
N GLU A 16 5.89 -1.34 3.38
CA GLU A 16 5.62 -2.73 3.75
C GLU A 16 4.45 -2.83 4.73
N GLN A 17 4.41 -1.97 5.75
CA GLN A 17 3.32 -1.94 6.72
C GLN A 17 1.97 -1.58 6.08
N LEU A 18 1.97 -0.59 5.19
CA LEU A 18 0.78 -0.23 4.43
C LEU A 18 0.32 -1.39 3.54
N THR A 19 1.25 -2.01 2.82
CA THR A 19 0.97 -3.16 1.94
C THR A 19 0.36 -4.32 2.73
N ALA A 20 0.96 -4.68 3.87
CA ALA A 20 0.46 -5.73 4.74
C ALA A 20 -0.95 -5.41 5.26
N ARG A 21 -1.22 -4.15 5.64
CA ARG A 21 -2.55 -3.75 6.10
C ARG A 21 -3.59 -3.77 4.99
N MET A 22 -3.22 -3.42 3.76
CA MET A 22 -4.12 -3.55 2.60
C MET A 22 -4.48 -5.01 2.34
N ILE A 23 -3.51 -5.93 2.39
CA ILE A 23 -3.75 -7.38 2.24
C ILE A 23 -4.72 -7.86 3.33
N GLN A 24 -4.50 -7.48 4.59
CA GLN A 24 -5.40 -7.82 5.69
C GLN A 24 -6.84 -7.36 5.44
N ILE A 25 -7.04 -6.11 4.98
CA ILE A 25 -8.39 -5.60 4.69
C ILE A 25 -9.06 -6.43 3.59
N LEU A 26 -8.34 -6.79 2.52
CA LEU A 26 -8.89 -7.63 1.46
C LEU A 26 -9.31 -9.02 1.99
N VAL A 27 -8.52 -9.61 2.87
CA VAL A 27 -8.82 -10.94 3.42
C VAL A 27 -9.96 -10.87 4.45
N GLU A 28 -9.82 -10.02 5.46
CA GLU A 28 -10.71 -9.97 6.63
C GLU A 28 -12.07 -9.35 6.32
N GLU A 29 -12.11 -8.31 5.48
CA GLU A 29 -13.32 -7.50 5.28
C GLU A 29 -14.00 -7.76 3.94
N GLN A 30 -13.23 -8.18 2.93
CA GLN A 30 -13.72 -8.37 1.56
C GLN A 30 -13.78 -9.85 1.15
N GLY A 31 -13.30 -10.77 2.00
CA GLY A 31 -13.40 -12.21 1.79
C GLY A 31 -12.50 -12.77 0.69
N TYR A 32 -11.47 -12.03 0.28
CA TYR A 32 -10.46 -12.57 -0.65
C TYR A 32 -9.62 -13.64 0.04
N THR A 33 -9.13 -14.61 -0.73
CA THR A 33 -8.07 -15.50 -0.24
C THR A 33 -6.76 -14.70 -0.09
N MET A 34 -5.87 -15.17 0.77
CA MET A 34 -4.55 -14.55 0.95
C MET A 34 -3.78 -14.46 -0.38
N GLU A 35 -3.81 -15.52 -1.19
CA GLU A 35 -3.15 -15.57 -2.51
C GLU A 35 -3.74 -14.50 -3.45
N THR A 36 -5.07 -14.43 -3.57
CA THR A 36 -5.72 -13.44 -4.44
C THR A 36 -5.51 -12.00 -3.93
N ALA A 37 -5.48 -11.78 -2.62
CA ALA A 37 -5.22 -10.46 -2.04
C ALA A 37 -3.79 -9.98 -2.33
N ILE A 38 -2.80 -10.87 -2.19
CA ILE A 38 -1.40 -10.60 -2.56
C ILE A 38 -1.31 -10.30 -4.04
N ASP A 39 -1.79 -11.20 -4.90
CA ASP A 39 -1.71 -11.05 -6.35
C ASP A 39 -2.35 -9.74 -6.81
N LYS A 40 -3.57 -9.43 -6.32
CA LYS A 40 -4.29 -8.19 -6.65
C LYS A 40 -3.53 -6.93 -6.24
N ILE A 41 -2.82 -6.94 -5.11
CA ILE A 41 -2.04 -5.77 -4.68
C ILE A 41 -0.76 -5.64 -5.49
N TYR A 42 0.05 -6.69 -5.60
CA TYR A 42 1.37 -6.60 -6.24
C TYR A 42 1.30 -6.41 -7.77
N THR A 43 0.21 -6.83 -8.41
CA THR A 43 -0.04 -6.60 -9.85
C THR A 43 -0.74 -5.27 -10.14
N SER A 44 -1.13 -4.51 -9.11
CA SER A 44 -1.87 -3.26 -9.31
C SER A 44 -0.98 -2.10 -9.74
N PRO A 45 -1.45 -1.21 -10.64
CA PRO A 45 -0.75 0.02 -10.98
C PRO A 45 -0.55 0.97 -9.79
N ILE A 46 -1.36 0.84 -8.73
CA ILE A 46 -1.19 1.65 -7.52
C ILE A 46 0.03 1.20 -6.71
N TYR A 47 0.42 -0.08 -6.78
CA TYR A 47 1.61 -0.57 -6.08
C TYR A 47 2.90 -0.01 -6.68
N GLU A 48 2.94 0.19 -8.00
CA GLU A 48 4.03 0.91 -8.67
C GLU A 48 4.14 2.36 -8.14
N LYS A 49 3.00 3.06 -8.03
CA LYS A 49 2.95 4.42 -7.46
C LYS A 49 3.32 4.45 -5.99
N LEU A 50 2.90 3.45 -5.21
CA LEU A 50 3.27 3.29 -3.81
C LEU A 50 4.78 3.06 -3.65
N SER A 51 5.45 2.51 -4.67
CA SER A 51 6.90 2.36 -4.71
C SER A 51 7.64 3.64 -5.12
N ASP A 52 6.94 4.73 -5.45
CA ASP A 52 7.50 6.06 -5.67
C ASP A 52 7.25 6.97 -4.46
N ALA A 53 8.31 7.28 -3.72
CA ALA A 53 8.27 8.14 -2.54
C ALA A 53 7.77 9.57 -2.85
N ASN A 54 7.87 10.04 -4.10
CA ASN A 54 7.38 11.37 -4.48
C ASN A 54 5.85 11.46 -4.45
N THR A 55 5.15 10.34 -4.53
CA THR A 55 3.68 10.30 -4.49
C THR A 55 3.14 10.52 -3.08
N GLY A 56 3.94 10.27 -2.04
CA GLY A 56 3.50 10.33 -0.65
C GLY A 56 2.43 9.30 -0.26
N LEU A 57 2.13 8.32 -1.12
CA LEU A 57 1.07 7.33 -0.88
C LEU A 57 1.33 6.47 0.36
N PHE A 58 2.60 6.23 0.70
CA PHE A 58 3.00 5.48 1.89
C PHE A 58 2.63 6.14 3.23
N PHE A 59 2.22 7.41 3.23
CA PHE A 59 1.66 8.10 4.39
C PHE A 59 0.13 8.05 4.47
N GLN A 60 -0.53 7.54 3.44
CA GLN A 60 -1.99 7.54 3.38
C GLN A 60 -2.58 6.34 4.12
N SER A 61 -3.88 6.43 4.41
CA SER A 61 -4.59 5.31 5.01
C SER A 61 -4.67 4.12 4.03
N PRO A 62 -4.60 2.87 4.52
CA PRO A 62 -4.75 1.67 3.70
C PRO A 62 -6.04 1.66 2.85
N ARG A 63 -7.15 2.14 3.40
CA ARG A 63 -8.43 2.22 2.68
C ARG A 63 -8.41 3.25 1.55
N TYR A 64 -7.73 4.38 1.76
CA TYR A 64 -7.57 5.37 0.70
C TYR A 64 -6.77 4.78 -0.47
N VAL A 65 -5.67 4.09 -0.18
CA VAL A 65 -4.87 3.45 -1.25
C VAL A 65 -5.64 2.32 -1.93
N LEU A 66 -6.37 1.51 -1.16
CA LEU A 66 -7.25 0.46 -1.70
C LEU A 66 -8.39 0.99 -2.58
N SER A 67 -8.90 2.20 -2.35
CA SER A 67 -9.96 2.79 -3.19
C SER A 67 -9.57 3.01 -4.65
N TYR A 68 -8.27 2.85 -4.99
CA TYR A 68 -7.78 2.87 -6.37
C TYR A 68 -7.66 1.47 -7.00
N ILE A 69 -7.91 0.40 -6.24
CA ILE A 69 -7.77 -1.01 -6.66
C ILE A 69 -9.12 -1.74 -6.71
N ILE A 70 -10.05 -1.33 -5.85
CA ILE A 70 -11.36 -1.98 -5.64
C ILE A 70 -12.44 -1.21 -6.39
#